data_AF-A0A845S953-F1
#
_entry.id   AF-A0A845S953-F1
#
_cell.length_a   1.000
_cell.length_b   1.000
_cell.length_c   1.000
_cell.angle_alpha   90.00
_cell.angle_beta   90.00
_cell.angle_gamma   90.00
#
_symmetry.space_group_name_H-M   'P 1'
#
loop_
_entity.id
_entity.type
_entity.pdbx_description
1 polymer ?
#
loop_
_entity_poly.entity_id
_entity_poly.type
_entity_poly.pdbx_seq_one_letter_code
_entity_poly.pdbx_strand_id
1 'polypeptide(L)'
;MMLDPSFVLNLVILCGILSIVFAYITGVQILSASSGNARMKEIAGAIQIGARAYLNRQYKTIAIVGVVVLVAVVYLFSAWVGLGYFIGAFLSGIAGYAGMLISVQANVRTAEASRKSLAEGLKISFKSGALTGMLVAGLALLAIAVYYLILLELKIDEREISNALVALGFGASLISIFARLGGGIFTKGADVGADLVGKVEAGIPEDDPRNPAVIADNVGDNVGDCAGMAADLFETYA
;
A
#
# COMPACT_ATOMS: atom_id res chain seq x y z
N MET A 1 -10.68 -4.03 -37.38
CA MET A 1 -9.20 -4.07 -37.38
C MET A 1 -8.80 -4.51 -35.98
N MET A 2 -8.45 -5.79 -35.78
CA MET A 2 -7.98 -6.24 -34.48
C MET A 2 -6.54 -5.75 -34.32
N LEU A 3 -6.25 -5.09 -33.21
CA LEU A 3 -4.89 -4.66 -32.87
C LEU A 3 -4.02 -5.91 -32.69
N ASP A 4 -2.77 -5.84 -33.14
CA ASP A 4 -1.80 -6.92 -32.94
C ASP A 4 -1.61 -7.20 -31.43
N PRO A 5 -1.67 -8.46 -30.96
CA PRO A 5 -1.56 -8.78 -29.54
C PRO A 5 -0.27 -8.27 -28.88
N SER A 6 0.85 -8.28 -29.61
CA SER A 6 2.14 -7.78 -29.12
C SER A 6 2.10 -6.26 -28.96
N PHE A 7 1.46 -5.57 -29.90
CA PHE A 7 1.22 -4.13 -29.81
C PHE A 7 0.35 -3.77 -28.60
N VAL A 8 -0.73 -4.53 -28.36
CA VAL A 8 -1.60 -4.33 -27.18
C VAL A 8 -0.81 -4.51 -25.88
N LEU A 9 0.01 -5.56 -25.78
CA LEU A 9 0.82 -5.82 -24.58
C LEU A 9 1.81 -4.68 -24.30
N ASN A 10 2.50 -4.18 -25.33
CA ASN A 10 3.41 -3.04 -25.18
C ASN A 10 2.68 -1.76 -24.73
N LEU A 11 1.47 -1.53 -25.23
CA LEU A 11 0.65 -0.39 -24.79
C LEU A 11 0.25 -0.52 -23.32
N VAL A 12 -0.11 -1.73 -22.87
CA VAL A 12 -0.45 -2.01 -21.46
C VAL A 12 0.75 -1.73 -20.55
N ILE A 13 1.94 -2.20 -20.93
CA ILE A 13 3.18 -1.93 -20.18
C ILE A 13 3.47 -0.42 -20.14
N LEU A 14 3.31 0.29 -21.26
CA LEU A 14 3.48 1.73 -21.32
C LEU A 14 2.52 2.46 -20.37
N CYS A 15 1.24 2.08 -20.33
CA CYS A 15 0.27 2.63 -19.39
C CYS A 15 0.68 2.41 -17.93
N GLY A 16 1.18 1.21 -17.61
CA GLY A 16 1.73 0.90 -16.30
C GLY A 16 2.90 1.82 -15.92
N ILE A 17 3.87 1.99 -16.82
CA ILE A 17 5.01 2.90 -16.63
C ILE A 17 4.54 4.34 -16.42
N LEU A 18 3.62 4.84 -17.25
CA LEU A 18 3.09 6.19 -17.13
C LEU A 18 2.38 6.41 -15.78
N SER A 19 1.69 5.38 -15.26
CA SER A 19 1.07 5.41 -13.95
C SER A 19 2.11 5.57 -12.81
N ILE A 20 3.22 4.84 -12.88
CA ILE A 20 4.33 4.98 -11.91
C ILE A 20 5.00 6.35 -12.03
N VAL A 21 5.22 6.85 -13.24
CA VAL A 21 5.79 8.20 -13.47
C VAL A 21 4.87 9.27 -12.89
N PHE A 22 3.56 9.16 -13.10
CA PHE A 22 2.58 10.06 -12.49
C PHE A 22 2.66 10.02 -10.96
N ALA A 23 2.68 8.82 -10.36
CA ALA A 23 2.80 8.65 -8.92
C ALA A 23 4.09 9.29 -8.39
N TYR A 24 5.22 9.12 -9.08
CA TYR A 24 6.49 9.73 -8.71
C TYR A 24 6.43 11.26 -8.75
N ILE A 25 5.92 11.84 -9.85
CA ILE A 25 5.80 13.30 -10.01
C ILE A 25 4.89 13.88 -8.92
N THR A 26 3.72 13.29 -8.70
CA THR A 26 2.79 13.72 -7.65
C THR A 26 3.42 13.58 -6.26
N GLY A 27 4.25 12.54 -6.04
CA GLY A 27 4.98 12.34 -4.78
C GLY A 27 5.96 13.46 -4.50
N VAL A 28 6.75 13.87 -5.51
CA VAL A 28 7.64 15.02 -5.40
C VAL A 28 6.86 16.31 -5.12
N GLN A 29 5.71 16.50 -5.76
CA GLN A 29 4.85 17.67 -5.50
C GLN A 29 4.33 17.70 -4.06
N ILE A 30 3.94 16.55 -3.49
CA ILE A 30 3.53 16.47 -2.09
C ILE A 30 4.72 16.75 -1.18
N LEU A 31 5.86 16.08 -1.38
CA LEU A 31 7.02 16.19 -0.50
C LEU A 31 7.64 17.60 -0.48
N SER A 32 7.52 18.35 -1.58
CA SER A 32 7.94 19.76 -1.67
C SER A 32 7.02 20.74 -0.96
N ALA A 33 5.80 20.34 -0.59
CA ALA A 33 4.93 21.17 0.25
C ALA A 33 5.46 21.27 1.69
N SER A 34 5.15 22.39 2.35
CA SER A 34 5.56 22.66 3.73
C SER A 34 5.00 21.62 4.69
N SER A 35 5.86 21.05 5.54
CA SER A 35 5.48 20.18 6.67
C SER A 35 5.09 20.95 7.93
N GLY A 36 4.79 22.25 7.80
CA GLY A 36 4.27 23.08 8.88
C GLY A 36 5.31 23.50 9.92
N ASN A 37 4.83 23.76 11.13
CA ASN A 37 5.64 24.26 12.24
C ASN A 37 6.37 23.12 13.00
N ALA A 38 7.21 23.47 13.98
CA ALA A 38 8.00 22.51 14.74
C ALA A 38 7.13 21.45 15.46
N ARG A 39 6.00 21.87 16.06
CA ARG A 39 5.10 20.97 16.77
C ARG A 39 4.44 19.96 15.84
N MET A 40 4.04 20.40 14.64
CA MET A 40 3.46 19.51 13.62
C MET A 40 4.47 18.46 13.16
N LYS A 41 5.72 18.85 12.95
CA LYS A 41 6.80 17.92 12.55
C LYS A 41 7.12 16.92 13.65
N GLU A 42 7.07 17.34 14.92
CA GLU A 42 7.28 16.47 16.08
C GLU A 42 6.22 15.37 16.13
N ILE A 43 4.93 15.73 16.05
CA ILE A 43 3.80 14.77 16.08
C ILE A 43 3.88 13.83 14.87
N ALA A 44 4.09 14.38 13.67
CA ALA A 44 4.23 13.59 12.45
C ALA A 44 5.43 12.62 12.54
N GLY A 45 6.51 13.03 13.18
CA GLY A 45 7.67 12.19 13.45
C GLY A 45 7.32 11.00 14.35
N ALA A 46 6.55 11.21 15.42
CA ALA A 46 6.08 10.14 16.30
C ALA A 46 5.21 9.13 15.54
N ILE A 47 4.25 9.60 14.74
CA ILE A 47 3.40 8.75 13.88
C ILE A 47 4.26 7.98 12.88
N GLN A 48 5.24 8.62 12.25
CA GLN A 48 6.12 7.97 11.29
C GLN A 48 6.97 6.86 11.90
N ILE A 49 7.49 7.07 13.11
CA ILE A 49 8.25 6.05 13.84
C ILE A 49 7.34 4.87 14.17
N GLY A 50 6.14 5.13 14.71
CA GLY A 50 5.16 4.10 15.06
C GLY A 50 4.73 3.26 13.87
N ALA A 51 4.32 3.91 12.76
CA ALA A 51 3.85 3.23 11.56
C ALA A 51 4.95 2.37 10.93
N ARG A 52 6.19 2.86 10.86
CA ARG A 52 7.34 2.07 10.37
C ARG A 52 7.65 0.90 11.29
N ALA A 53 7.66 1.10 12.60
CA ALA A 53 7.94 0.04 13.57
C ALA A 53 6.90 -1.10 13.45
N TYR A 54 5.62 -0.73 13.36
CA TYR A 54 4.53 -1.67 13.18
C TYR A 54 4.64 -2.45 11.86
N LEU A 55 4.74 -1.76 10.71
CA LEU A 55 4.83 -2.44 9.41
C LEU A 55 6.07 -3.33 9.32
N ASN A 56 7.23 -2.88 9.81
CA ASN A 56 8.44 -3.71 9.82
C ASN A 56 8.25 -5.01 10.62
N ARG A 57 7.56 -4.93 11.77
CA ARG A 57 7.27 -6.10 12.59
C ARG A 57 6.28 -7.04 11.91
N GLN A 58 5.22 -6.49 11.33
CA GLN A 58 4.19 -7.22 10.61
C GLN A 58 4.78 -7.92 9.38
N TYR A 59 5.48 -7.17 8.53
CA TYR A 59 6.09 -7.69 7.29
C TYR A 59 7.16 -8.72 7.56
N LYS A 60 7.95 -8.59 8.63
CA LYS A 60 8.90 -9.64 9.03
C LYS A 60 8.18 -10.96 9.33
N THR A 61 7.01 -10.89 9.95
CA THR A 61 6.20 -12.08 10.26
C THR A 61 5.57 -12.66 9.00
N ILE A 62 4.99 -11.79 8.15
CA ILE A 62 4.42 -12.18 6.86
C ILE A 62 5.48 -12.82 5.96
N ALA A 63 6.71 -12.29 5.94
CA ALA A 63 7.80 -12.84 5.13
C ALA A 63 8.15 -14.28 5.51
N ILE A 64 8.12 -14.62 6.80
CA ILE A 64 8.38 -15.99 7.27
C ILE A 64 7.29 -16.94 6.72
N VAL A 65 6.02 -16.57 6.89
CA VAL A 65 4.89 -17.35 6.35
C VAL A 65 4.96 -17.43 4.82
N GLY A 66 5.29 -16.31 4.18
CA GLY A 66 5.37 -16.17 2.74
C GLY A 66 6.44 -17.06 2.11
N VAL A 67 7.59 -17.24 2.77
CA VAL A 67 8.64 -18.16 2.33
C VAL A 67 8.20 -19.62 2.48
N VAL A 68 7.52 -19.97 3.57
CA VAL A 68 7.00 -21.34 3.76
C VAL A 68 6.00 -21.70 2.66
N VAL A 69 5.07 -20.79 2.36
CA VAL A 69 4.10 -20.97 1.28
C VAL A 69 4.79 -20.98 -0.09
N LEU A 70 5.81 -20.14 -0.33
CA LEU A 70 6.59 -20.16 -1.56
C LEU A 70 7.21 -21.54 -1.81
N VAL A 71 7.87 -22.11 -0.80
CA VAL A 71 8.50 -23.44 -0.92
C VAL A 71 7.44 -24.50 -1.23
N ALA A 72 6.28 -24.44 -0.59
CA ALA A 72 5.18 -25.35 -0.88
C ALA A 72 4.65 -25.21 -2.31
N VAL A 73 4.44 -23.97 -2.78
CA VAL A 73 3.97 -23.71 -4.16
C VAL A 73 4.98 -24.20 -5.20
N VAL A 74 6.27 -23.93 -5.00
CA VAL A 74 7.34 -24.41 -5.90
C VAL A 74 7.40 -25.93 -5.93
N TYR A 75 7.27 -26.58 -4.76
CA TYR A 75 7.35 -28.04 -4.66
C TYR A 75 6.13 -28.76 -5.24
N LEU A 76 4.92 -28.22 -5.05
CA LEU A 76 3.68 -28.84 -5.49
C LEU A 76 3.33 -28.54 -6.96
N PHE A 77 3.85 -27.44 -7.50
CA PHE A 77 3.60 -27.00 -8.87
C PHE A 77 4.92 -26.91 -9.63
N SER A 78 5.44 -25.69 -9.81
CA SER A 78 6.68 -25.45 -10.53
C SER A 78 7.38 -24.18 -10.06
N ALA A 79 8.60 -23.99 -10.53
CA ALA A 79 9.37 -22.76 -10.32
C ALA A 79 8.67 -21.52 -10.90
N TRP A 80 7.96 -21.63 -12.04
CA TRP A 80 7.25 -20.51 -12.65
C TRP A 80 6.00 -20.13 -11.83
N VAL A 81 5.27 -21.12 -11.34
CA VAL A 81 4.13 -20.85 -10.44
C VAL A 81 4.60 -20.19 -9.14
N GLY A 82 5.69 -20.70 -8.56
CA GLY A 82 6.31 -20.08 -7.38
C GLY A 82 6.85 -18.67 -7.62
N LEU A 83 7.43 -18.41 -8.80
CA LEU A 83 7.90 -17.08 -9.17
C LEU A 83 6.74 -16.09 -9.30
N GLY A 84 5.61 -16.51 -9.89
CA GLY A 84 4.39 -15.70 -9.96
C GLY A 84 3.93 -15.29 -8.56
N TYR A 85 3.78 -16.27 -7.67
CA TYR A 85 3.47 -16.03 -6.26
C TYR A 85 4.44 -15.07 -5.58
N PHE A 86 5.74 -15.24 -5.78
CA PHE A 86 6.74 -14.35 -5.20
C PHE A 86 6.60 -12.91 -5.71
N ILE A 87 6.41 -12.73 -7.03
CA ILE A 87 6.22 -11.40 -7.64
C ILE A 87 4.99 -10.71 -7.05
N GLY A 88 3.86 -11.42 -6.98
CA GLY A 88 2.62 -10.88 -6.44
C GLY A 88 2.73 -10.49 -4.97
N ALA A 89 3.32 -11.37 -4.14
CA ALA A 89 3.56 -11.09 -2.73
C ALA A 89 4.53 -9.91 -2.55
N PHE A 90 5.62 -9.87 -3.31
CA PHE A 90 6.62 -8.82 -3.18
C PHE A 90 6.07 -7.44 -3.59
N LEU A 91 5.37 -7.37 -4.73
CA LEU A 91 4.82 -6.11 -5.24
C LEU A 91 3.62 -5.61 -4.44
N SER A 92 2.75 -6.50 -3.95
CA SER A 92 1.68 -6.12 -3.00
C SER A 92 2.29 -5.56 -1.70
N GLY A 93 3.36 -6.18 -1.21
CA GLY A 93 4.13 -5.68 -0.06
C GLY A 93 4.68 -4.28 -0.29
N ILE A 94 5.30 -4.04 -1.44
CA ILE A 94 5.81 -2.71 -1.83
C ILE A 94 4.67 -1.70 -1.92
N ALA A 95 3.56 -2.07 -2.55
CA ALA A 95 2.40 -1.19 -2.70
C ALA A 95 1.85 -0.72 -1.34
N GLY A 96 1.65 -1.65 -0.41
CA GLY A 96 1.23 -1.35 0.96
C GLY A 96 2.22 -0.44 1.71
N TYR A 97 3.51 -0.76 1.66
CA TYR A 97 4.53 -0.01 2.39
C TYR A 97 4.73 1.40 1.81
N ALA A 98 4.76 1.53 0.48
CA ALA A 98 4.88 2.81 -0.21
C ALA A 98 3.66 3.71 0.04
N GLY A 99 2.44 3.12 -0.01
CA GLY A 99 1.20 3.82 0.32
C GLY A 99 1.22 4.40 1.73
N MET A 100 1.67 3.63 2.72
CA MET A 100 1.84 4.11 4.10
C MET A 100 2.84 5.27 4.18
N LEU A 101 4.02 5.13 3.58
CA LEU A 101 5.07 6.15 3.65
C LEU A 101 4.61 7.50 3.10
N ILE A 102 3.88 7.48 1.98
CA ILE A 102 3.32 8.68 1.39
C ILE A 102 2.21 9.25 2.27
N SER A 103 1.30 8.41 2.78
CA SER A 103 0.21 8.86 3.65
C SER A 103 0.73 9.62 4.87
N VAL A 104 1.67 9.03 5.62
CA VAL A 104 2.28 9.68 6.80
C VAL A 104 2.89 11.04 6.45
N GLN A 105 3.56 11.16 5.30
CA GLN A 105 4.15 12.41 4.85
C GLN A 105 3.12 13.44 4.37
N ALA A 106 2.00 12.97 3.79
CA ALA A 106 0.92 13.82 3.30
C ALA A 106 0.05 14.36 4.43
N ASN A 107 -0.11 13.63 5.55
CA ASN A 107 -0.98 14.02 6.66
C ASN A 107 -0.59 15.39 7.25
N VAL A 108 0.70 15.55 7.61
CA VAL A 108 1.20 16.81 8.18
C VAL A 108 1.12 17.98 7.19
N ARG A 109 1.30 17.71 5.91
CA ARG A 109 1.23 18.72 4.84
C ARG A 109 -0.20 19.12 4.55
N THR A 110 -1.14 18.17 4.63
CA THR A 110 -2.57 18.41 4.55
C THR A 110 -3.01 19.31 5.69
N ALA A 111 -2.59 19.00 6.93
CA ALA A 111 -2.88 19.85 8.09
C ALA A 111 -2.34 21.29 7.91
N GLU A 112 -1.11 21.44 7.40
CA GLU A 112 -0.52 22.78 7.17
C GLU A 112 -1.24 23.53 6.05
N ALA A 113 -1.64 22.85 4.98
CA ALA A 113 -2.40 23.46 3.90
C ALA A 113 -3.82 23.86 4.33
N SER A 114 -4.46 23.07 5.20
CA SER A 114 -5.76 23.40 5.79
C SER A 114 -5.75 24.68 6.63
N ARG A 115 -4.59 25.10 7.16
CA ARG A 115 -4.45 26.41 7.82
C ARG A 115 -4.59 27.59 6.86
N LYS A 116 -4.38 27.36 5.55
CA LYS A 116 -4.57 28.38 4.50
C LYS A 116 -6.01 28.39 4.00
N SER A 117 -6.52 27.22 3.62
CA SER A 117 -7.92 27.03 3.23
C SER A 117 -8.28 25.54 3.16
N LEU A 118 -9.58 25.24 3.23
CA LEU A 118 -10.10 23.90 2.98
C LEU A 118 -9.69 23.36 1.59
N ALA A 119 -9.74 24.22 0.57
CA ALA A 119 -9.41 23.84 -0.80
C ALA A 119 -7.94 23.40 -0.94
N GLU A 120 -7.02 24.07 -0.26
CA GLU A 120 -5.60 23.69 -0.30
C GLU A 120 -5.33 22.39 0.49
N GLY A 121 -6.01 22.19 1.62
CA GLY A 121 -5.97 20.91 2.35
C GLY A 121 -6.51 19.74 1.50
N LEU A 122 -7.67 19.92 0.87
CA LEU A 122 -8.28 18.92 -0.01
C LEU A 122 -7.37 18.60 -1.21
N LYS A 123 -6.72 19.60 -1.79
CA LYS A 123 -5.80 19.41 -2.92
C LYS A 123 -4.61 18.51 -2.58
N ILE A 124 -4.03 18.64 -1.38
CA ILE A 124 -2.91 17.77 -0.96
C ILE A 124 -3.41 16.35 -0.66
N SER A 125 -4.48 16.21 0.13
CA SER A 125 -5.03 14.90 0.49
C SER A 125 -5.52 14.13 -0.74
N PHE A 126 -6.21 14.78 -1.67
CA PHE A 126 -6.65 14.16 -2.92
C PHE A 126 -5.47 13.73 -3.80
N LYS A 127 -4.43 14.56 -3.92
CA LYS A 127 -3.19 14.19 -4.63
C LYS A 127 -2.51 12.98 -3.98
N SER A 128 -2.51 12.88 -2.65
CA SER A 128 -1.97 11.74 -1.92
C SER A 128 -2.74 10.44 -2.24
N GLY A 129 -4.06 10.49 -2.19
CA GLY A 129 -4.92 9.35 -2.57
C GLY A 129 -4.73 8.94 -4.04
N ALA A 130 -4.73 9.92 -4.95
CA ALA A 130 -4.50 9.68 -6.37
C ALA A 130 -3.12 9.07 -6.65
N LEU A 131 -2.08 9.50 -5.93
CA LEU A 131 -0.74 8.91 -6.02
C LEU A 131 -0.79 7.43 -5.65
N THR A 132 -1.33 7.09 -4.48
CA THR A 132 -1.38 5.70 -4.01
C THR A 132 -2.20 4.83 -4.97
N GLY A 133 -3.35 5.31 -5.45
CA GLY A 133 -4.17 4.58 -6.42
C GLY A 133 -3.44 4.30 -7.74
N MET A 134 -2.79 5.32 -8.32
CA MET A 134 -2.02 5.18 -9.56
C MET A 134 -0.78 4.30 -9.37
N LEU A 135 -0.13 4.36 -8.21
CA LEU A 135 0.98 3.49 -7.86
C LEU A 135 0.52 2.03 -7.80
N VAL A 136 -0.56 1.73 -7.07
CA VAL A 136 -1.10 0.38 -6.90
C VAL A 136 -1.53 -0.21 -8.24
N ALA A 137 -2.37 0.50 -8.99
CA ALA A 137 -2.84 0.04 -10.29
C ALA A 137 -1.69 -0.13 -11.31
N GLY A 138 -0.74 0.81 -11.30
CA GLY A 138 0.45 0.75 -12.16
C GLY A 138 1.34 -0.44 -11.83
N LEU A 139 1.60 -0.70 -10.55
CA LEU A 139 2.40 -1.84 -10.11
C LEU A 139 1.73 -3.16 -10.44
N ALA A 140 0.42 -3.29 -10.22
CA ALA A 140 -0.32 -4.52 -10.49
C ALA A 140 -0.38 -4.81 -12.00
N LEU A 141 -0.65 -3.78 -12.82
CA LEU A 141 -0.65 -3.90 -14.27
C LEU A 141 0.73 -4.28 -14.81
N LEU A 142 1.80 -3.65 -14.32
CA LEU A 142 3.17 -4.01 -14.71
C LEU A 142 3.53 -5.42 -14.25
N ALA A 143 3.12 -5.83 -13.05
CA ALA A 143 3.36 -7.17 -12.53
C ALA A 143 2.81 -8.23 -13.49
N ILE A 144 1.53 -8.11 -13.85
CA ILE A 144 0.86 -9.06 -14.76
C ILE A 144 1.47 -8.99 -16.15
N ALA A 145 1.55 -7.78 -16.74
CA ALA A 145 1.93 -7.62 -18.14
C ALA A 145 3.38 -8.01 -18.41
N VAL A 146 4.31 -7.58 -17.56
CA VAL A 146 5.74 -7.92 -17.71
C VAL A 146 5.96 -9.40 -17.42
N TYR A 147 5.29 -9.94 -16.40
CA TYR A 147 5.47 -11.36 -16.08
C TYR A 147 4.91 -12.27 -17.19
N TYR A 148 3.73 -11.92 -17.72
CA TYR A 148 3.15 -12.60 -18.88
C TYR A 148 4.07 -12.53 -20.10
N LEU A 149 4.64 -11.35 -20.40
CA LEU A 149 5.59 -11.18 -21.50
C LEU A 149 6.81 -12.11 -21.36
N ILE A 150 7.41 -12.17 -20.17
CA ILE A 150 8.55 -13.05 -19.89
C ILE A 150 8.19 -14.52 -20.14
N LEU A 151 7.02 -14.96 -19.67
CA LEU A 151 6.59 -16.34 -19.86
C LEU A 151 6.33 -16.69 -21.34
N LEU A 152 5.81 -15.75 -22.12
CA LEU A 152 5.65 -15.91 -23.58
C LEU A 152 7.00 -16.01 -24.30
N GLU A 153 7.96 -15.15 -23.98
CA GLU A 153 9.30 -15.16 -24.58
C GLU A 153 10.04 -16.47 -24.29
N LEU A 154 9.84 -17.03 -23.10
CA LEU A 154 10.37 -18.33 -22.68
C LEU A 154 9.60 -19.52 -23.26
N LYS A 155 8.53 -19.28 -24.03
CA LYS A 155 7.68 -20.31 -24.67
C LYS A 155 7.15 -21.34 -23.68
N ILE A 156 6.75 -20.86 -22.50
CA ILE A 156 6.12 -21.68 -21.47
C ILE A 156 4.73 -22.12 -21.96
N ASP A 157 4.31 -23.33 -21.58
CA ASP A 157 2.99 -23.88 -21.94
C ASP A 157 1.85 -23.00 -21.41
N GLU A 158 0.78 -22.81 -22.19
CA GLU A 158 -0.33 -21.91 -21.86
C GLU A 158 -1.01 -22.24 -20.52
N ARG A 159 -1.10 -23.52 -20.17
CA ARG A 159 -1.66 -23.95 -18.88
C ARG A 159 -0.77 -23.50 -17.73
N GLU A 160 0.54 -23.60 -17.92
CA GLU A 160 1.53 -23.22 -16.94
C GLU A 160 1.59 -21.70 -16.76
N ILE A 161 1.43 -20.94 -17.84
CA ILE A 161 1.26 -19.47 -17.78
C ILE A 161 0.04 -19.10 -16.93
N SER A 162 -1.10 -19.75 -17.18
CA SER A 162 -2.33 -19.50 -16.43
C SER A 162 -2.14 -19.78 -14.94
N ASN A 163 -1.52 -20.91 -14.59
CA ASN A 163 -1.20 -21.24 -13.20
C ASN A 163 -0.26 -20.21 -12.56
N ALA A 164 0.73 -19.73 -13.31
CA ALA A 164 1.70 -18.75 -12.81
C ALA A 164 1.07 -17.36 -12.57
N LEU A 165 0.14 -16.93 -13.43
CA LEU A 165 -0.62 -15.69 -13.23
C LEU A 165 -1.61 -15.82 -12.05
N VAL A 166 -2.31 -16.95 -11.91
CA VAL A 166 -3.16 -17.20 -10.74
C VAL A 166 -2.34 -17.19 -9.44
N ALA A 167 -1.14 -17.76 -9.47
CA ALA A 167 -0.25 -17.74 -8.33
C ALA A 167 0.22 -16.32 -7.97
N LEU A 168 0.37 -15.41 -8.94
CA LEU A 168 0.64 -14.00 -8.69
C LEU A 168 -0.46 -13.36 -7.85
N GLY A 169 -1.73 -13.51 -8.23
CA GLY A 169 -2.87 -13.08 -7.42
C GLY A 169 -2.84 -13.73 -6.03
N PHE A 170 -2.60 -15.04 -5.94
CA PHE A 170 -2.49 -15.75 -4.66
C PHE A 170 -1.41 -15.19 -3.73
N GLY A 171 -0.25 -14.80 -4.28
CA GLY A 171 0.81 -14.13 -3.52
C GLY A 171 0.39 -12.77 -3.00
N ALA A 172 -0.31 -11.99 -3.84
CA ALA A 172 -0.87 -10.71 -3.43
C ALA A 172 -1.91 -10.86 -2.30
N SER A 173 -2.76 -11.88 -2.36
CA SER A 173 -3.78 -12.18 -1.34
C SER A 173 -3.17 -12.51 0.01
N LEU A 174 -2.04 -13.22 0.05
CA LEU A 174 -1.35 -13.49 1.30
C LEU A 174 -1.00 -12.18 2.01
N ILE A 175 -0.40 -11.22 1.29
CA ILE A 175 -0.03 -9.93 1.87
C ILE A 175 -1.27 -9.14 2.28
N SER A 176 -2.26 -9.02 1.38
CA SER A 176 -3.50 -8.27 1.63
C SER A 176 -4.18 -8.72 2.93
N ILE A 177 -4.36 -10.04 3.10
CA ILE A 177 -5.04 -10.59 4.28
C ILE A 177 -4.33 -10.19 5.57
N PHE A 178 -3.01 -10.38 5.65
CA PHE A 178 -2.28 -10.06 6.87
C PHE A 178 -2.14 -8.56 7.11
N ALA A 179 -1.93 -7.77 6.05
CA ALA A 179 -1.83 -6.31 6.12
C ALA A 179 -3.15 -5.71 6.62
N ARG A 180 -4.26 -6.09 6.01
CA ARG A 180 -5.61 -5.60 6.32
C ARG A 180 -6.10 -6.07 7.69
N LEU A 181 -5.97 -7.36 8.01
CA LEU A 181 -6.42 -7.87 9.32
C LEU A 181 -5.54 -7.35 10.45
N GLY A 182 -4.22 -7.43 10.30
CA GLY A 182 -3.32 -6.94 11.35
C GLY A 182 -3.48 -5.44 11.58
N GLY A 183 -3.41 -4.66 10.50
CA GLY A 183 -3.56 -3.20 10.57
C GLY A 183 -4.95 -2.80 11.08
N GLY A 184 -6.00 -3.50 10.64
CA GLY A 184 -7.39 -3.31 11.10
C GLY A 184 -7.57 -3.57 12.60
N ILE A 185 -6.97 -4.63 13.14
CA ILE A 185 -6.99 -4.92 14.58
C ILE A 185 -6.25 -3.82 15.34
N PHE A 186 -5.09 -3.39 14.84
CA PHE A 186 -4.29 -2.35 15.48
C PHE A 186 -5.04 -1.01 15.51
N THR A 187 -5.58 -0.56 14.37
CA THR A 187 -6.28 0.72 14.27
C THR A 187 -7.55 0.72 15.11
N LYS A 188 -8.44 -0.27 14.92
CA LYS A 188 -9.73 -0.28 15.64
C LYS A 188 -9.56 -0.52 17.14
N GLY A 189 -8.53 -1.24 17.56
CA GLY A 189 -8.19 -1.37 18.98
C GLY A 189 -7.77 -0.05 19.61
N ALA A 190 -7.05 0.80 18.87
CA ALA A 190 -6.61 2.11 19.34
C ALA A 190 -7.73 3.15 19.29
N ASP A 191 -8.43 3.25 18.16
CA ASP A 191 -9.58 4.13 17.88
C ASP A 191 -10.67 3.98 18.96
N VAL A 192 -11.20 2.76 19.14
CA VAL A 192 -12.26 2.50 20.14
C VAL A 192 -11.79 2.82 21.56
N GLY A 193 -10.53 2.53 21.90
CA GLY A 193 -9.98 2.85 23.21
C GLY A 193 -9.80 4.35 23.45
N ALA A 194 -9.31 5.07 22.44
CA ALA A 194 -9.12 6.51 22.49
C ALA A 194 -10.46 7.24 22.63
N ASP A 195 -11.44 6.85 21.84
CA ASP A 195 -12.74 7.50 21.77
C ASP A 195 -13.60 7.26 23.01
N LEU A 196 -13.69 6.02 23.48
CA LEU A 196 -14.54 5.70 24.64
C LEU A 196 -14.02 6.42 25.90
N VAL A 197 -12.72 6.30 26.19
CA VAL A 197 -12.16 6.92 27.39
C VAL A 197 -12.07 8.44 27.24
N GLY A 198 -11.69 8.94 26.07
CA GLY A 198 -11.55 10.37 25.81
C GLY A 198 -12.89 11.10 25.79
N LYS A 199 -13.75 10.73 24.84
CA LYS A 199 -15.00 11.46 24.57
C LYS A 199 -16.09 11.13 25.59
N VAL A 200 -16.26 9.85 25.95
CA VAL A 200 -17.42 9.39 26.74
C VAL A 200 -17.15 9.47 28.24
N GLU A 201 -15.98 9.00 28.70
CA GLU A 201 -15.68 8.95 30.14
C GLU A 201 -15.07 10.26 30.67
N ALA A 202 -14.02 10.77 30.01
CA ALA A 202 -13.28 11.95 30.46
C ALA A 202 -13.86 13.28 29.95
N GLY A 203 -14.71 13.24 28.91
CA GLY A 203 -15.30 14.43 28.29
C GLY A 203 -14.29 15.37 27.64
N ILE A 204 -13.14 14.85 27.19
CA ILE A 204 -12.15 15.61 26.42
C ILE A 204 -12.42 15.48 24.90
N PRO A 205 -11.96 16.46 24.09
CA PRO A 205 -12.11 16.38 22.63
C PRO A 205 -11.48 15.13 22.02
N GLU A 206 -11.95 14.78 20.82
CA GLU A 206 -11.28 13.84 19.92
C GLU A 206 -9.85 14.27 19.60
N ASP A 207 -8.95 13.32 19.42
CA ASP A 207 -7.53 13.55 19.14
C ASP A 207 -6.82 14.46 20.16
N ASP A 208 -7.34 14.57 21.39
CA ASP A 208 -6.74 15.42 22.41
C ASP A 208 -5.35 14.89 22.81
N PRO A 209 -4.31 15.74 22.81
CA PRO A 209 -2.93 15.32 23.09
C PRO A 209 -2.72 14.78 24.52
N ARG A 210 -3.68 14.95 25.43
CA ARG A 210 -3.66 14.36 26.78
C ARG A 210 -4.03 12.88 26.78
N ASN A 211 -4.69 12.40 25.73
CA ASN A 211 -5.09 11.00 25.60
C ASN A 211 -3.92 10.17 25.05
N PRO A 212 -3.38 9.21 25.81
CA PRO A 212 -2.20 8.44 25.40
C PRO A 212 -2.46 7.52 24.19
N ALA A 213 -3.71 7.22 23.87
CA ALA A 213 -4.07 6.35 22.75
C ALA A 213 -4.01 7.04 21.38
N VAL A 214 -4.03 8.38 21.33
CA VAL A 214 -4.16 9.16 20.06
C VAL A 214 -3.02 8.91 19.09
N ILE A 215 -1.78 8.73 19.57
CA ILE A 215 -0.67 8.39 18.67
C ILE A 215 -0.85 7.00 18.06
N ALA A 216 -1.35 6.03 18.84
CA ALA A 216 -1.59 4.68 18.33
C ALA A 216 -2.74 4.68 17.31
N ASP A 217 -3.78 5.48 17.55
CA ASP A 217 -4.91 5.67 16.64
C ASP A 217 -4.45 6.23 15.29
N ASN A 218 -3.76 7.37 15.32
CA ASN A 218 -3.20 8.00 14.12
C ASN A 218 -2.15 7.11 13.41
N VAL A 219 -1.39 6.29 14.13
CA VAL A 219 -0.53 5.26 13.52
C VAL A 219 -1.38 4.19 12.84
N GLY A 220 -2.47 3.78 13.49
CA GLY A 220 -3.48 2.85 13.02
C GLY A 220 -4.02 3.20 11.64
N ASP A 221 -4.44 4.44 11.43
CA ASP A 221 -4.94 4.92 10.14
C ASP A 221 -3.93 4.71 9.00
N ASN A 222 -2.64 4.87 9.30
CA ASN A 222 -1.59 4.73 8.29
C ASN A 222 -1.27 3.26 7.99
N VAL A 223 -1.35 2.38 8.98
CA VAL A 223 -0.98 0.96 8.82
C VAL A 223 -2.14 0.06 8.43
N GLY A 224 -3.36 0.37 8.86
CA GLY A 224 -4.59 -0.32 8.48
C GLY A 224 -5.19 0.30 7.23
N ASP A 225 -5.68 1.52 7.36
CA ASP A 225 -6.55 2.14 6.35
C ASP A 225 -5.77 2.56 5.09
N CYS A 226 -4.47 2.86 5.20
CA CYS A 226 -3.63 3.15 4.04
C CYS A 226 -2.86 1.91 3.55
N ALA A 227 -1.99 1.32 4.37
CA ALA A 227 -1.13 0.22 3.95
C ALA A 227 -1.95 -1.04 3.59
N GLY A 228 -2.91 -1.40 4.44
CA GLY A 228 -3.80 -2.54 4.24
C GLY A 228 -4.66 -2.35 2.99
N MET A 229 -5.28 -1.18 2.81
CA MET A 229 -6.10 -0.89 1.63
C MET A 229 -5.29 -0.90 0.33
N ALA A 230 -4.06 -0.38 0.33
CA ALA A 230 -3.21 -0.40 -0.86
C ALA A 230 -2.82 -1.85 -1.27
N ALA A 231 -2.54 -2.72 -0.30
CA ALA A 231 -2.30 -4.13 -0.56
C ALA A 231 -3.56 -4.87 -1.02
N ASP A 232 -4.73 -4.52 -0.47
CA ASP A 232 -6.04 -5.08 -0.84
C ASP A 232 -6.43 -4.70 -2.27
N LEU A 233 -6.29 -3.43 -2.64
CA LEU A 233 -6.55 -2.96 -4.00
C LEU A 233 -5.57 -3.54 -5.03
N PHE A 234 -4.30 -3.76 -4.66
CA PHE A 234 -3.35 -4.46 -5.52
C PHE A 234 -3.84 -5.89 -5.78
N GLU A 235 -4.26 -6.59 -4.74
CA GLU A 235 -4.75 -7.95 -4.86
C GLU A 235 -6.04 -8.05 -5.67
N THR A 236 -7.03 -7.20 -5.40
CA THR A 236 -8.31 -7.25 -6.12
C THR A 236 -8.13 -6.96 -7.62
N TYR A 237 -7.08 -6.24 -7.99
CA TYR A 237 -6.72 -6.00 -9.38
C TYR A 237 -5.96 -7.17 -10.03
N ALA A 238 -5.09 -7.84 -9.25
CA ALA A 238 -4.12 -8.82 -9.71
C ALA A 238 -4.74 -10.20 -9.99
#